data_AF-A0A2N3FAY8-F1
#
_entry.id   AF-A0A2N3FAY8-F1
#
_cell.length_a   1.000
_cell.length_b   1.000
_cell.length_c   1.000
_cell.angle_alpha   90.00
_cell.angle_beta   90.00
_cell.angle_gamma   90.00
#
_symmetry.space_group_name_H-M   'P 1'
#
loop_
_entity.id
_entity.type
_entity.pdbx_description
1 polymer ?
#
loop_
_entity_poly.entity_id
_entity_poly.type
_entity_poly.pdbx_seq_one_letter_code
_entity_poly.pdbx_strand_id
1 'polypeptide(L)'
;MSAPFVRAVLVTDGQSEHLSATLAAIAALEEQPAILHVVATGAAEVDIPGSLTADFRGIEATTYAEAVSLLLDEVGERDGEMVWLLHDDTAPHADALTRLVATATKRPRAAVIGAAHVRWNDASRLVNLGTTVSRVGARRVALVVEDDINRGQHDWREDVMAVSLAGALVRRDAFDALGRLDVGYQGFGDSLEWCRRAWASGWDVVIEPRAHVRHAQAGLYGARARRPGRGATHARRRVSEWHHAFAWAPWWAVLPLIALIPLSVAVRVVARLAQNVPRRALAEVTVPFLLMARAPDIARTAAAHREVGATGPIEDRLFAGPAQVVDAVRQRELGTFDRTRASRAPSEMVKAELDAAAARQRLSLFTTILLSAAASAAVGLDYIRALVAGKMVAGPGIGSTDLTLET
;
A
#
# COMPACT_ATOMS: atom_id res chain seq x y z
N MET A 1 -2.54 -33.89 17.85
CA MET A 1 -3.59 -32.91 17.50
C MET A 1 -4.08 -33.26 16.11
N SER A 2 -5.38 -33.36 15.89
CA SER A 2 -5.95 -33.55 14.54
C SER A 2 -5.61 -32.35 13.66
N ALA A 3 -5.41 -32.55 12.36
CA ALA A 3 -5.28 -31.43 11.42
C ALA A 3 -6.54 -30.55 11.49
N PRO A 4 -6.40 -29.21 11.42
CA PRO A 4 -7.54 -28.30 11.46
C PRO A 4 -8.45 -28.51 10.25
N PHE A 5 -9.75 -28.28 10.42
CA PHE A 5 -10.71 -28.35 9.33
C PHE A 5 -10.49 -27.14 8.40
N VAL A 6 -10.12 -27.38 7.14
CA VAL A 6 -9.88 -26.31 6.15
C VAL A 6 -11.04 -26.21 5.17
N ARG A 7 -11.65 -25.03 5.10
CA ARG A 7 -12.61 -24.64 4.04
C ARG A 7 -11.94 -23.69 3.06
N ALA A 8 -11.78 -24.12 1.82
CA ALA A 8 -11.32 -23.23 0.75
C ALA A 8 -12.52 -22.47 0.14
N VAL A 9 -12.34 -21.17 -0.07
CA VAL A 9 -13.34 -20.29 -0.70
C VAL A 9 -12.70 -19.56 -1.86
N LEU A 10 -13.04 -19.98 -3.07
CA LEU A 10 -12.61 -19.36 -4.32
C LEU A 10 -13.76 -18.49 -4.85
N VAL A 11 -13.53 -17.19 -5.00
CA VAL A 11 -14.53 -16.27 -5.58
C VAL A 11 -14.11 -15.87 -6.99
N THR A 12 -15.06 -15.89 -7.92
CA THR A 12 -14.85 -15.57 -9.34
C THR A 12 -16.02 -14.81 -9.94
N ASP A 13 -15.73 -13.88 -10.85
CA ASP A 13 -16.71 -13.21 -11.70
C ASP A 13 -16.90 -13.92 -13.05
N GLY A 14 -16.21 -15.05 -13.26
CA GLY A 14 -16.20 -15.81 -14.51
C GLY A 14 -15.38 -15.19 -15.65
N GLN A 15 -14.80 -14.00 -15.46
CA GLN A 15 -14.09 -13.27 -16.51
C GLN A 15 -12.57 -13.40 -16.44
N SER A 16 -12.03 -14.06 -15.40
CA SER A 16 -10.59 -14.24 -15.24
C SER A 16 -10.03 -15.26 -16.23
N GLU A 17 -9.08 -14.82 -17.06
CA GLU A 17 -8.27 -15.70 -17.93
C GLU A 17 -7.42 -16.72 -17.14
N HIS A 18 -7.25 -16.49 -15.83
CA HIS A 18 -6.43 -17.30 -14.94
C HIS A 18 -7.23 -18.38 -14.19
N LEU A 19 -8.57 -18.36 -14.27
CA LEU A 19 -9.44 -19.23 -13.47
C LEU A 19 -9.15 -20.73 -13.70
N SER A 20 -9.01 -21.15 -14.96
CA SER A 20 -8.72 -22.55 -15.29
C SER A 20 -7.39 -23.02 -14.69
N ALA A 21 -6.35 -22.19 -14.77
CA ALA A 21 -5.04 -22.48 -14.19
C ALA A 21 -5.05 -22.45 -12.65
N THR A 22 -5.87 -21.57 -12.05
CA THR A 22 -6.11 -21.54 -10.60
C THR A 22 -6.76 -22.85 -10.13
N LEU A 23 -7.84 -23.29 -10.79
CA LEU A 23 -8.53 -24.55 -10.47
C LEU A 23 -7.62 -25.77 -10.68
N ALA A 24 -6.84 -25.80 -11.76
CA ALA A 24 -5.87 -26.86 -12.00
C ALA A 24 -4.78 -26.91 -10.91
N ALA A 25 -4.33 -25.75 -10.41
CA ALA A 25 -3.37 -25.69 -9.32
C ALA A 25 -3.94 -26.21 -7.99
N ILE A 26 -5.21 -25.93 -7.71
CA ILE A 26 -5.91 -26.47 -6.53
C ILE A 26 -6.08 -28.00 -6.65
N ALA A 27 -6.44 -28.49 -7.84
CA ALA A 27 -6.53 -29.93 -8.09
C ALA A 27 -5.18 -30.67 -7.93
N ALA A 28 -4.06 -29.95 -8.09
CA ALA A 28 -2.70 -30.48 -7.98
C ALA A 28 -2.09 -30.33 -6.57
N LEU A 29 -2.84 -29.91 -5.56
CA LEU A 29 -2.35 -29.81 -4.19
C LEU A 29 -1.99 -31.19 -3.62
N GLU A 30 -0.91 -31.25 -2.85
CA GLU A 30 -0.48 -32.46 -2.12
C GLU A 30 -1.51 -32.88 -1.08
N GLU A 31 -2.13 -31.89 -0.42
CA GLU A 31 -3.24 -32.07 0.52
C GLU A 31 -4.44 -31.24 0.06
N GLN A 32 -5.60 -31.88 -0.06
CA GLN A 32 -6.83 -31.21 -0.45
C GLN A 32 -7.50 -30.55 0.77
N PRO A 33 -8.12 -29.36 0.60
CA PRO A 33 -8.97 -28.80 1.65
C PRO A 33 -10.15 -29.74 1.91
N ALA A 34 -10.68 -29.71 3.14
CA ALA A 34 -11.78 -30.58 3.50
C ALA A 34 -13.06 -30.28 2.70
N ILE A 35 -13.28 -29.00 2.36
CA ILE A 35 -14.31 -28.57 1.42
C ILE A 35 -13.76 -27.41 0.58
N LEU A 36 -14.02 -27.42 -0.73
CA LEU A 36 -13.79 -26.30 -1.62
C LEU A 36 -15.13 -25.72 -2.09
N HIS A 37 -15.34 -24.42 -1.85
CA HIS A 37 -16.45 -23.65 -2.39
C HIS A 37 -15.95 -22.81 -3.57
N VAL A 38 -16.62 -22.94 -4.71
CA VAL A 38 -16.42 -22.06 -5.88
C VAL A 38 -17.63 -21.14 -5.96
N VAL A 39 -17.43 -19.89 -5.58
CA VAL A 39 -18.45 -18.85 -5.53
C VAL A 39 -18.39 -18.01 -6.79
N ALA A 40 -19.40 -18.13 -7.65
CA ALA A 40 -19.60 -17.26 -8.80
C ALA A 40 -20.39 -16.02 -8.37
N THR A 41 -19.84 -14.83 -8.60
CA THR A 41 -20.56 -13.58 -8.38
C THR A 41 -21.46 -13.29 -9.59
N GLY A 42 -22.77 -13.35 -9.41
CA GLY A 42 -23.76 -13.20 -10.49
C GLY A 42 -23.96 -14.49 -11.31
N ALA A 43 -24.41 -14.36 -12.56
CA ALA A 43 -24.80 -15.49 -13.42
C ALA A 43 -23.63 -16.13 -14.19
N ALA A 44 -22.43 -16.12 -13.63
CA ALA A 44 -21.25 -16.68 -14.30
C ALA A 44 -21.27 -18.21 -14.26
N GLU A 45 -21.14 -18.85 -15.43
CA GLU A 45 -20.86 -20.28 -15.52
C GLU A 45 -19.36 -20.53 -15.35
N VAL A 46 -19.01 -21.52 -14.53
CA VAL A 46 -17.62 -21.89 -14.25
C VAL A 46 -17.42 -23.36 -14.60
N ASP A 47 -16.49 -23.63 -15.50
CA ASP A 47 -16.07 -24.99 -15.82
C ASP A 47 -15.09 -25.50 -14.74
N ILE A 48 -15.55 -26.45 -13.93
CA ILE A 48 -14.76 -27.04 -12.86
C ILE A 48 -14.12 -28.33 -13.41
N PRO A 49 -12.78 -28.47 -13.37
CA PRO A 49 -12.12 -29.68 -13.83
C PRO A 49 -12.69 -30.92 -13.13
N GLY A 50 -13.01 -31.98 -13.88
CA GLY A 50 -13.61 -33.20 -13.32
C GLY A 50 -12.75 -33.93 -12.26
N SER A 51 -11.46 -33.59 -12.16
CA SER A 51 -10.56 -34.07 -11.10
C SER A 51 -10.75 -33.36 -9.76
N LEU A 52 -11.55 -32.28 -9.71
CA LEU A 52 -11.73 -31.43 -8.54
C LEU A 52 -13.17 -31.54 -8.03
N THR A 53 -13.34 -32.02 -6.80
CA THR A 53 -14.64 -31.98 -6.12
C THR A 53 -14.82 -30.63 -5.45
N ALA A 54 -15.77 -29.84 -5.93
CA ALA A 54 -16.08 -28.52 -5.40
C ALA A 54 -17.60 -28.31 -5.29
N ASP A 55 -18.00 -27.57 -4.25
CA ASP A 55 -19.36 -27.06 -4.08
C ASP A 55 -19.50 -25.73 -4.84
N PHE A 56 -20.27 -25.73 -5.92
CA PHE A 56 -20.51 -24.54 -6.72
C PHE A 56 -21.69 -23.73 -6.17
N ARG A 57 -21.48 -22.43 -5.95
CA ARG A 57 -22.47 -21.50 -5.43
C ARG A 57 -22.57 -20.26 -6.30
N GLY A 58 -23.75 -19.97 -6.83
CA GLY A 58 -24.05 -18.67 -7.43
C GLY A 58 -24.54 -17.71 -6.36
N ILE A 59 -23.80 -16.63 -6.10
CA ILE A 59 -24.16 -15.61 -5.10
C ILE A 59 -24.24 -14.24 -5.79
N GLU A 60 -25.34 -13.53 -5.56
CA GLU A 60 -25.46 -12.13 -6.00
C GLU A 60 -24.65 -11.22 -5.06
N ALA A 61 -23.39 -10.98 -5.41
CA ALA A 61 -22.50 -10.10 -4.68
C ALA A 61 -21.76 -9.15 -5.63
N THR A 62 -21.51 -7.93 -5.16
CA THR A 62 -20.81 -6.88 -5.91
C THR A 62 -19.31 -6.86 -5.62
N THR A 63 -18.89 -7.43 -4.48
CA THR A 63 -17.49 -7.44 -4.04
C THR A 63 -17.08 -8.82 -3.53
N TYR A 64 -15.78 -9.08 -3.56
CA TYR A 64 -15.17 -10.27 -2.96
C TYR A 64 -15.56 -10.44 -1.49
N ALA A 65 -15.45 -9.36 -0.70
CA ALA A 65 -15.77 -9.35 0.73
C ALA A 65 -17.23 -9.72 1.01
N GLU A 66 -18.15 -9.21 0.20
CA GLU A 66 -19.58 -9.53 0.28
C GLU A 66 -19.84 -10.99 -0.09
N ALA A 67 -19.26 -11.49 -1.19
CA ALA A 67 -19.42 -12.88 -1.64
C ALA A 67 -18.93 -13.88 -0.59
N VAL A 68 -17.75 -13.62 0.01
CA VAL A 68 -17.22 -14.43 1.11
C VAL A 68 -18.16 -14.38 2.30
N SER A 69 -18.61 -13.19 2.71
CA SER A 69 -19.48 -13.05 3.89
C SER A 69 -20.80 -13.79 3.72
N LEU A 70 -21.46 -13.64 2.57
CA LEU A 70 -22.73 -14.32 2.28
C LEU A 70 -22.57 -15.86 2.29
N LEU A 71 -21.53 -16.38 1.63
CA LEU A 71 -21.24 -17.82 1.69
C LEU A 71 -21.05 -18.28 3.13
N LEU A 72 -20.27 -17.54 3.91
CA LEU A 72 -19.91 -17.89 5.28
C LEU A 72 -21.08 -17.77 6.27
N ASP A 73 -22.14 -17.01 5.95
CA ASP A 73 -23.39 -17.00 6.70
C ASP A 73 -24.28 -18.20 6.37
N GLU A 74 -24.25 -18.67 5.12
CA GLU A 74 -24.96 -19.88 4.70
C GLU A 74 -24.31 -21.15 5.26
N VAL A 75 -22.98 -21.21 5.27
CA VAL A 75 -22.22 -22.36 5.76
C VAL A 75 -21.79 -22.12 7.21
N GLY A 76 -22.51 -22.74 8.15
CA GLY A 76 -22.25 -22.59 9.59
C GLY A 76 -20.79 -22.90 9.99
N GLU A 77 -20.36 -22.27 11.08
CA GLU A 77 -19.02 -22.40 11.67
C GLU A 77 -18.78 -23.79 12.28
N ARG A 78 -17.54 -24.27 12.16
CA ARG A 78 -17.03 -25.45 12.88
C ARG A 78 -15.93 -25.07 13.85
N ASP A 79 -15.82 -25.82 14.95
CA ASP A 79 -14.76 -25.61 15.93
C ASP A 79 -13.36 -25.82 15.31
N GLY A 80 -12.46 -24.87 15.57
CA GLY A 80 -11.11 -24.85 15.01
C GLY A 80 -11.04 -24.75 13.48
N GLU A 81 -12.09 -24.23 12.83
CA GLU A 81 -12.13 -24.07 11.37
C GLU A 81 -11.16 -22.99 10.87
N MET A 82 -10.48 -23.32 9.76
CA MET A 82 -9.66 -22.40 8.99
C MET A 82 -10.31 -22.15 7.63
N VAL A 83 -10.45 -20.89 7.24
CA VAL A 83 -10.94 -20.47 5.93
C VAL A 83 -9.76 -20.09 5.06
N TRP A 84 -9.57 -20.79 3.95
CA TRP A 84 -8.55 -20.47 2.96
C TRP A 84 -9.15 -19.59 1.86
N LEU A 85 -8.79 -18.32 1.87
CA LEU A 85 -9.33 -17.30 0.96
C LEU A 85 -8.57 -17.33 -0.36
N LEU A 86 -9.26 -17.59 -1.48
CA LEU A 86 -8.66 -17.67 -2.82
C LEU A 86 -9.35 -16.72 -3.79
N HIS A 87 -8.57 -16.18 -4.71
CA HIS A 87 -9.06 -15.37 -5.83
C HIS A 87 -8.98 -16.19 -7.13
N ASP A 88 -9.76 -15.79 -8.13
CA ASP A 88 -9.72 -16.37 -9.49
C ASP A 88 -8.36 -16.22 -10.21
N ASP A 89 -7.46 -15.41 -9.69
CA ASP A 89 -6.13 -15.10 -10.23
C ASP A 89 -4.99 -15.46 -9.27
N THR A 90 -5.23 -16.46 -8.39
CA THR A 90 -4.23 -17.04 -7.48
C THR A 90 -4.08 -18.54 -7.70
N ALA A 91 -2.92 -18.98 -8.20
CA ALA A 91 -2.59 -20.39 -8.39
C ALA A 91 -1.57 -20.84 -7.33
N PRO A 92 -1.99 -21.55 -6.26
CA PRO A 92 -1.10 -22.04 -5.21
C PRO A 92 -0.10 -23.09 -5.74
N HIS A 93 1.08 -23.20 -5.12
CA HIS A 93 1.96 -24.36 -5.32
C HIS A 93 1.40 -25.58 -4.59
N ALA A 94 1.82 -26.77 -5.01
CA ALA A 94 1.30 -28.04 -4.52
C ALA A 94 1.41 -28.20 -3.00
N ASP A 95 2.46 -27.65 -2.39
CA ASP A 95 2.77 -27.71 -0.95
C ASP A 95 2.24 -26.49 -0.16
N ALA A 96 1.59 -25.52 -0.81
CA ALA A 96 1.22 -24.25 -0.18
C ALA A 96 0.25 -24.45 0.98
N LEU A 97 -0.82 -25.25 0.79
CA LEU A 97 -1.81 -25.49 1.85
C LEU A 97 -1.18 -26.23 3.03
N THR A 98 -0.40 -27.28 2.78
CA THR A 98 0.30 -28.06 3.81
C THR A 98 1.19 -27.17 4.68
N ARG A 99 1.93 -26.22 4.08
CA ARG A 99 2.76 -25.26 4.82
C ARG A 99 1.95 -24.28 5.65
N LEU A 100 0.84 -23.75 5.10
CA LEU A 100 -0.05 -22.85 5.84
C LEU A 100 -0.69 -23.55 7.04
N VAL A 101 -1.17 -24.79 6.87
CA VAL A 101 -1.76 -25.61 7.95
C VAL A 101 -0.72 -25.98 9.01
N ALA A 102 0.50 -26.32 8.60
CA ALA A 102 1.59 -26.58 9.53
C ALA A 102 1.93 -25.34 10.38
N THR A 103 1.88 -24.15 9.77
CA THR A 103 2.08 -22.88 10.48
C THR A 103 0.94 -22.59 11.45
N ALA A 104 -0.31 -22.83 11.05
CA ALA A 104 -1.48 -22.67 11.91
C ALA A 104 -1.40 -23.55 13.16
N THR A 105 -0.94 -24.78 12.98
CA THR A 105 -0.74 -25.73 14.07
C THR A 105 0.35 -25.27 15.04
N LYS A 106 1.43 -24.65 14.54
CA LYS A 106 2.53 -24.11 15.36
C LYS A 106 2.22 -22.78 16.03
N ARG A 107 1.34 -21.97 15.44
CA ARG A 107 0.96 -20.63 15.92
C ARG A 107 -0.56 -20.57 16.16
N PRO A 108 -1.08 -21.15 17.26
CA PRO A 108 -2.52 -21.14 17.55
C PRO A 108 -3.15 -19.74 17.67
N ARG A 109 -2.34 -18.71 17.95
CA ARG A 109 -2.76 -17.29 18.01
C ARG A 109 -2.77 -16.58 16.66
N ALA A 110 -2.29 -17.20 15.58
CA ALA A 110 -2.35 -16.61 14.25
C ALA A 110 -3.81 -16.53 13.78
N ALA A 111 -4.35 -15.32 13.67
CA ALA A 111 -5.66 -15.12 13.05
C ALA A 111 -5.58 -15.26 11.53
N VAL A 112 -4.42 -14.95 10.94
CA VAL A 112 -4.15 -15.18 9.52
C VAL A 112 -2.71 -15.57 9.28
N ILE A 113 -2.55 -16.43 8.29
CA ILE A 113 -1.26 -16.86 7.76
C ILE A 113 -1.28 -16.61 6.26
N GLY A 114 -0.44 -15.67 5.81
CA GLY A 114 -0.27 -15.37 4.41
C GLY A 114 0.75 -16.28 3.73
N ALA A 115 0.58 -16.47 2.43
CA ALA A 115 1.59 -17.06 1.56
C ALA A 115 2.48 -15.98 0.94
N ALA A 116 3.70 -16.35 0.54
CA ALA A 116 4.51 -15.53 -0.35
C ALA A 116 3.92 -15.54 -1.77
N HIS A 117 3.71 -14.36 -2.32
CA HIS A 117 3.19 -14.23 -3.67
C HIS A 117 4.34 -14.11 -4.64
N VAL A 118 4.32 -14.96 -5.65
CA VAL A 118 5.29 -14.97 -6.74
C VAL A 118 4.62 -14.59 -8.06
N ARG A 119 5.42 -14.20 -9.04
CA ARG A 119 4.92 -13.77 -10.35
C ARG A 119 4.29 -14.94 -11.09
N TRP A 120 3.17 -14.68 -11.78
CA TRP A 120 2.38 -15.69 -12.47
C TRP A 120 3.17 -16.58 -13.44
N ASN A 121 4.06 -15.95 -14.22
CA ASN A 121 4.89 -16.61 -15.25
C ASN A 121 6.32 -16.90 -14.78
N ASP A 122 6.72 -16.47 -13.57
CA ASP A 122 8.08 -16.62 -13.07
C ASP A 122 8.05 -16.75 -11.53
N ALA A 123 7.96 -17.99 -11.05
CA ALA A 123 7.89 -18.28 -9.62
C ALA A 123 9.17 -17.89 -8.85
N SER A 124 10.27 -17.57 -9.55
CA SER A 124 11.50 -17.08 -8.91
C SER A 124 11.42 -15.63 -8.47
N ARG A 125 10.34 -14.90 -8.81
CA ARG A 125 10.18 -13.47 -8.49
C ARG A 125 9.07 -13.23 -7.50
N LEU A 126 9.40 -12.56 -6.40
CA LEU A 126 8.45 -12.12 -5.39
C LEU A 126 7.67 -10.91 -5.86
N VAL A 127 6.37 -10.97 -5.60
CA VAL A 127 5.39 -9.92 -5.85
C VAL A 127 4.90 -9.34 -4.53
N ASN A 128 4.69 -10.19 -3.52
CA ASN A 128 4.28 -9.76 -2.19
C ASN A 128 4.75 -10.77 -1.13
N LEU A 129 5.16 -10.28 0.04
CA LEU A 129 5.49 -11.10 1.21
C LEU A 129 4.83 -10.54 2.48
N GLY A 130 3.91 -9.60 2.32
CA GLY A 130 3.43 -8.76 3.39
C GLY A 130 3.89 -7.31 3.30
N THR A 131 3.41 -6.55 4.26
CA THR A 131 3.30 -5.10 4.21
C THR A 131 3.41 -4.56 5.62
N THR A 132 4.05 -3.41 5.75
CA THR A 132 3.97 -2.55 6.93
C THR A 132 3.25 -1.25 6.59
N VAL A 133 2.83 -0.50 7.61
CA VAL A 133 2.12 0.77 7.47
C VAL A 133 2.74 1.82 8.37
N SER A 134 2.66 3.09 7.99
CA SER A 134 3.00 4.18 8.89
C SER A 134 2.07 4.18 10.11
N ARG A 135 2.56 4.65 11.26
CA ARG A 135 1.81 4.65 12.53
C ARG A 135 0.42 5.31 12.43
N VAL A 136 0.34 6.44 11.72
CA VAL A 136 -0.91 7.19 11.49
C VAL A 136 -1.75 6.58 10.34
N GLY A 137 -1.49 5.32 9.94
CA GLY A 137 -2.29 4.60 8.94
C GLY A 137 -2.23 5.16 7.51
N ALA A 138 -1.43 6.19 7.25
CA ALA A 138 -1.52 6.93 5.99
C ALA A 138 -0.79 6.28 4.82
N ARG A 139 0.25 5.47 5.08
CA ARG A 139 1.14 4.96 4.03
C ARG A 139 1.47 3.49 4.20
N ARG A 140 1.02 2.71 3.23
CA ARG A 140 1.42 1.32 2.99
C ARG A 140 2.85 1.25 2.45
N VAL A 141 3.69 0.40 3.04
CA VAL A 141 5.06 0.11 2.62
C VAL A 141 5.20 -1.40 2.44
N ALA A 142 5.58 -1.84 1.24
CA ALA A 142 5.80 -3.26 0.96
C ALA A 142 7.10 -3.72 1.64
N LEU A 143 7.11 -4.94 2.18
CA LEU A 143 8.31 -5.52 2.82
C LEU A 143 9.34 -6.05 1.81
N VAL A 144 8.92 -6.19 0.56
CA VAL A 144 9.72 -6.70 -0.56
C VAL A 144 9.49 -5.79 -1.76
N VAL A 145 10.55 -5.57 -2.52
CA VAL A 145 10.48 -4.84 -3.79
C VAL A 145 9.81 -5.74 -4.82
N GLU A 146 8.84 -5.20 -5.55
CA GLU A 146 8.18 -5.91 -6.65
C GLU A 146 9.23 -6.40 -7.66
N ASP A 147 9.17 -7.70 -7.99
CA ASP A 147 10.11 -8.46 -8.84
C ASP A 147 11.47 -8.79 -8.25
N ASP A 148 11.62 -8.68 -6.92
CA ASP A 148 12.80 -9.18 -6.24
C ASP A 148 12.95 -10.70 -6.42
N ILE A 149 14.18 -11.18 -6.63
CA ILE A 149 14.45 -12.59 -6.89
C ILE A 149 14.37 -13.34 -5.56
N ASN A 150 13.50 -14.35 -5.46
CA ASN A 150 13.38 -15.20 -4.28
C ASN A 150 14.58 -16.15 -4.19
N ARG A 151 15.50 -15.86 -3.28
CA ARG A 151 16.63 -16.73 -2.88
C ARG A 151 16.51 -17.17 -1.42
N GLY A 152 15.32 -17.08 -0.84
CA GLY A 152 15.10 -17.35 0.59
C GLY A 152 15.64 -16.25 1.51
N GLN A 153 15.97 -15.06 0.98
CA GLN A 153 16.49 -13.92 1.78
C GLN A 153 15.48 -13.37 2.80
N HIS A 154 14.24 -13.84 2.75
CA HIS A 154 13.15 -13.41 3.61
C HIS A 154 12.51 -14.55 4.41
N ASP A 155 13.10 -15.75 4.37
CA ASP A 155 12.60 -16.94 5.08
C ASP A 155 12.60 -16.81 6.60
N TRP A 156 13.35 -15.85 7.15
CA TRP A 156 13.41 -15.57 8.58
C TRP A 156 12.22 -14.77 9.11
N ARG A 157 11.36 -14.24 8.22
CA ARG A 157 10.22 -13.42 8.62
C ARG A 157 9.04 -14.30 9.01
N GLU A 158 8.45 -13.96 10.15
CA GLU A 158 7.26 -14.66 10.66
C GLU A 158 6.14 -13.64 10.91
N ASP A 159 6.30 -12.72 11.86
CA ASP A 159 5.25 -11.74 12.15
C ASP A 159 5.35 -10.52 11.23
N VAL A 160 4.22 -10.10 10.65
CA VAL A 160 4.13 -8.92 9.77
C VAL A 160 2.86 -8.12 10.07
N MET A 161 2.87 -6.82 9.77
CA MET A 161 1.67 -5.99 10.02
C MET A 161 0.49 -6.42 9.17
N ALA A 162 0.72 -6.77 7.91
CA ALA A 162 -0.32 -7.31 7.04
C ALA A 162 0.24 -8.24 5.97
N VAL A 163 -0.52 -9.28 5.66
CA VAL A 163 -0.33 -10.15 4.49
C VAL A 163 -1.37 -9.84 3.43
N SER A 164 -1.17 -10.30 2.20
CA SER A 164 -2.26 -10.33 1.22
C SER A 164 -3.23 -11.43 1.57
N LEU A 165 -4.53 -11.17 1.55
CA LEU A 165 -5.54 -12.19 1.85
C LEU A 165 -5.79 -13.16 0.69
N ALA A 166 -5.43 -12.77 -0.53
CA ALA A 166 -5.53 -13.63 -1.71
C ALA A 166 -4.55 -14.83 -1.58
N GLY A 167 -5.04 -15.99 -1.18
CA GLY A 167 -4.24 -17.18 -0.86
C GLY A 167 -3.89 -17.35 0.63
N ALA A 168 -4.45 -16.53 1.52
CA ALA A 168 -4.18 -16.60 2.96
C ALA A 168 -5.14 -17.54 3.69
N LEU A 169 -4.62 -18.22 4.71
CA LEU A 169 -5.38 -19.08 5.61
C LEU A 169 -5.78 -18.28 6.86
N VAL A 170 -7.07 -18.14 7.09
CA VAL A 170 -7.65 -17.30 8.15
C VAL A 170 -8.37 -18.17 9.17
N ARG A 171 -8.22 -17.91 10.47
CA ARG A 171 -8.98 -18.63 11.50
C ARG A 171 -10.42 -18.12 11.55
N ARG A 172 -11.40 -19.03 11.49
CA ARG A 172 -12.81 -18.69 11.27
C ARG A 172 -13.40 -17.86 12.40
N ASP A 173 -13.14 -18.26 13.64
CA ASP A 173 -13.59 -17.59 14.86
C ASP A 173 -13.16 -16.11 14.91
N ALA A 174 -11.90 -15.81 14.60
CA ALA A 174 -11.38 -14.45 14.53
C ALA A 174 -11.90 -13.71 13.31
N PHE A 175 -12.08 -14.39 12.18
CA PHE A 175 -12.65 -13.75 11.00
C PHE A 175 -14.06 -13.21 11.29
N ASP A 176 -14.90 -14.00 11.94
CA ASP A 176 -16.26 -13.61 12.31
C ASP A 176 -16.26 -12.60 13.46
N ALA A 177 -15.52 -12.85 14.54
CA ALA A 177 -15.47 -11.96 15.71
C ALA A 177 -14.93 -10.56 15.38
N LEU A 178 -14.02 -10.45 14.41
CA LEU A 178 -13.49 -9.16 13.99
C LEU A 178 -14.42 -8.44 13.00
N GLY A 179 -15.50 -9.06 12.52
CA GLY A 179 -16.44 -8.47 11.56
C GLY A 179 -16.03 -8.61 10.10
N ARG A 180 -15.28 -9.66 9.74
CA ARG A 180 -14.87 -10.04 8.37
C ARG A 180 -14.28 -8.88 7.55
N LEU A 181 -14.28 -8.98 6.21
CA LEU A 181 -13.70 -7.97 5.32
C LEU A 181 -14.61 -6.77 5.13
N ASP A 182 -14.04 -5.58 5.19
CA ASP A 182 -14.76 -4.34 4.96
C ASP A 182 -14.96 -4.06 3.46
N VAL A 183 -16.23 -4.08 3.04
CA VAL A 183 -16.67 -3.79 1.66
C VAL A 183 -16.29 -2.38 1.20
N GLY A 184 -16.10 -1.41 2.11
CA GLY A 184 -15.74 -0.02 1.79
C GLY A 184 -14.39 0.13 1.09
N TYR A 185 -13.47 -0.82 1.28
CA TYR A 185 -12.15 -0.79 0.65
C TYR A 185 -12.17 -1.20 -0.83
N GLN A 186 -13.21 -1.90 -1.27
CA GLN A 186 -13.38 -2.36 -2.65
C GLN A 186 -12.12 -3.06 -3.25
N GLY A 187 -11.44 -3.87 -2.42
CA GLY A 187 -10.35 -4.78 -2.83
C GLY A 187 -8.92 -4.23 -2.84
N PHE A 188 -8.64 -3.00 -2.37
CA PHE A 188 -7.28 -2.43 -2.40
C PHE A 188 -6.59 -2.24 -1.04
N GLY A 189 -7.33 -2.31 0.06
CA GLY A 189 -6.78 -2.15 1.41
C GLY A 189 -7.49 -2.96 2.48
N ASP A 190 -8.40 -3.84 2.07
CA ASP A 190 -9.09 -4.83 2.90
C ASP A 190 -8.10 -5.72 3.67
N SER A 191 -7.06 -6.21 2.99
CA SER A 191 -6.06 -7.07 3.60
C SER A 191 -5.29 -6.37 4.71
N LEU A 192 -4.88 -5.11 4.49
CA LEU A 192 -4.16 -4.31 5.49
C LEU A 192 -5.07 -3.94 6.65
N GLU A 193 -6.30 -3.54 6.36
CA GLU A 193 -7.27 -3.13 7.34
C GLU A 193 -7.63 -4.29 8.28
N TRP A 194 -7.98 -5.46 7.74
CA TRP A 194 -8.36 -6.62 8.55
C TRP A 194 -7.17 -7.15 9.38
N CYS A 195 -5.97 -7.23 8.81
CA CYS A 195 -4.77 -7.63 9.57
C CYS A 195 -4.47 -6.65 10.72
N ARG A 196 -4.69 -5.35 10.51
CA ARG A 196 -4.48 -4.35 11.56
C ARG A 196 -5.53 -4.45 12.68
N ARG A 197 -6.79 -4.78 12.34
CA ARG A 197 -7.82 -5.15 13.33
C ARG A 197 -7.39 -6.38 14.12
N ALA A 198 -6.89 -7.42 13.46
CA ALA A 198 -6.42 -8.64 14.14
C ALA A 198 -5.34 -8.32 15.19
N TRP A 199 -4.32 -7.53 14.83
CA TRP A 199 -3.32 -7.06 15.78
C TRP A 199 -3.91 -6.24 16.92
N ALA A 200 -4.84 -5.32 16.63
CA ALA A 200 -5.50 -4.50 17.66
C ALA A 200 -6.31 -5.34 18.65
N SER A 201 -6.80 -6.51 18.23
CA SER A 201 -7.54 -7.46 19.06
C SER A 201 -6.67 -8.54 19.70
N GLY A 202 -5.34 -8.44 19.58
CA GLY A 202 -4.39 -9.33 20.25
C GLY A 202 -4.15 -10.66 19.52
N TRP A 203 -4.55 -10.75 18.25
CA TRP A 203 -4.20 -11.86 17.37
C TRP A 203 -2.90 -11.59 16.61
N ASP A 204 -2.24 -12.67 16.19
CA ASP A 204 -1.02 -12.58 15.38
C ASP A 204 -1.35 -12.63 13.89
N VAL A 205 -0.59 -11.89 13.09
CA VAL A 205 -0.59 -11.94 11.62
C VAL A 205 0.75 -12.46 11.16
N VAL A 206 0.74 -13.64 10.55
CA VAL A 206 1.94 -14.40 10.23
C VAL A 206 2.10 -14.53 8.72
N ILE A 207 3.33 -14.49 8.22
CA ILE A 207 3.69 -14.89 6.86
C ILE A 207 4.40 -16.25 6.93
N GLU A 208 4.01 -17.19 6.06
CA GLU A 208 4.77 -18.40 5.78
C GLU A 208 5.51 -18.19 4.44
N PRO A 209 6.77 -17.72 4.46
CA PRO A 209 7.48 -17.30 3.26
C PRO A 209 7.74 -18.43 2.27
N ARG A 210 7.69 -19.70 2.71
CA ARG A 210 7.90 -20.87 1.86
C ARG A 210 6.61 -21.40 1.23
N ALA A 211 5.44 -20.96 1.70
CA ALA A 211 4.18 -21.22 1.01
C ALA A 211 4.08 -20.26 -0.17
N HIS A 212 4.17 -20.76 -1.39
CA HIS A 212 4.17 -19.92 -2.60
C HIS A 212 2.84 -19.94 -3.31
N VAL A 213 2.33 -18.76 -3.68
CA VAL A 213 1.14 -18.59 -4.53
C VAL A 213 1.51 -17.74 -5.74
N ARG A 214 1.28 -18.26 -6.95
CA ARG A 214 1.40 -17.46 -8.17
C ARG A 214 0.20 -16.51 -8.23
N HIS A 215 0.45 -15.21 -8.34
CA HIS A 215 -0.62 -14.23 -8.36
C HIS A 215 -0.48 -13.29 -9.57
N ALA A 216 -1.51 -13.22 -10.41
CA ALA A 216 -1.50 -12.35 -11.58
C ALA A 216 -1.80 -10.87 -11.25
N GLN A 217 -2.37 -10.61 -10.07
CA GLN A 217 -2.78 -9.28 -9.62
C GLN A 217 -3.69 -8.59 -10.63
N ALA A 218 -4.63 -9.33 -11.22
CA ALA A 218 -5.53 -8.85 -12.27
C ALA A 218 -6.37 -7.67 -11.77
N GLY A 219 -6.72 -7.64 -10.48
CA GLY A 219 -7.32 -6.47 -9.82
C GLY A 219 -6.40 -5.25 -9.75
N LEU A 220 -5.09 -5.43 -9.52
CA LEU A 220 -4.10 -4.35 -9.48
C LEU A 220 -3.89 -3.73 -10.87
N TYR A 221 -3.79 -4.57 -11.90
CA TYR A 221 -3.60 -4.15 -13.28
C TYR A 221 -4.92 -3.79 -13.97
N GLY A 222 -6.06 -3.92 -13.31
CA GLY A 222 -7.36 -3.58 -13.89
C GLY A 222 -7.61 -4.35 -15.19
N ALA A 223 -7.37 -5.67 -15.17
CA ALA A 223 -7.54 -6.54 -16.35
C ALA A 223 -8.94 -6.41 -16.97
N ARG A 224 -9.97 -6.17 -16.14
CA ARG A 224 -11.37 -5.93 -16.55
C ARG A 224 -11.66 -4.49 -17.03
N ALA A 225 -10.68 -3.59 -17.04
CA ALA A 225 -10.89 -2.21 -17.47
C ALA A 225 -10.76 -2.08 -18.99
N ARG A 226 -11.48 -1.13 -19.60
CA ARG A 226 -11.37 -0.81 -21.05
C ARG A 226 -9.92 -0.57 -21.52
N ARG A 227 -9.07 -0.08 -20.63
CA ARG A 227 -7.63 0.09 -20.88
C ARG A 227 -6.86 -0.53 -19.71
N PRO A 228 -6.49 -1.80 -19.82
CA PRO A 228 -5.75 -2.50 -18.78
C PRO A 228 -4.39 -1.85 -18.50
N GLY A 229 -3.87 -2.13 -17.32
CA GLY A 229 -2.59 -1.65 -16.81
C GLY A 229 -2.73 -0.96 -15.46
N ARG A 230 -1.60 -0.84 -14.75
CA ARG A 230 -1.54 -0.31 -13.37
C ARG A 230 -2.14 1.11 -13.23
N GLY A 231 -2.25 1.87 -14.32
CA GLY A 231 -2.87 3.20 -14.32
C GLY A 231 -4.40 3.17 -14.17
N ALA A 232 -5.08 2.11 -14.64
CA ALA A 232 -6.55 2.00 -14.65
C ALA A 232 -7.15 2.07 -13.24
N THR A 233 -6.43 1.55 -12.25
CA THR A 233 -6.87 1.45 -10.86
C THR A 233 -6.25 2.50 -9.96
N HIS A 234 -5.53 3.47 -10.53
CA HIS A 234 -4.77 4.46 -9.78
C HIS A 234 -5.64 5.24 -8.78
N ALA A 235 -6.73 5.85 -9.24
CA ALA A 235 -7.63 6.63 -8.37
C ALA A 235 -8.22 5.76 -7.24
N ARG A 236 -8.71 4.55 -7.56
CA ARG A 236 -9.29 3.62 -6.56
C ARG A 236 -8.28 3.25 -5.46
N ARG A 237 -7.04 2.94 -5.83
CA ARG A 237 -5.97 2.67 -4.86
C ARG A 237 -5.65 3.88 -4.00
N ARG A 238 -5.64 5.08 -4.58
CA ARG A 238 -5.39 6.32 -3.85
C ARG A 238 -6.51 6.65 -2.88
N VAL A 239 -7.76 6.45 -3.27
CA VAL A 239 -8.92 6.58 -2.39
C VAL A 239 -8.82 5.58 -1.26
N SER A 240 -8.46 4.32 -1.53
CA SER A 240 -8.26 3.30 -0.48
C SER A 240 -7.14 3.65 0.51
N GLU A 241 -6.04 4.25 0.05
CA GLU A 241 -4.98 4.73 0.96
C GLU A 241 -5.47 5.85 1.89
N TRP A 242 -6.26 6.80 1.37
CA TRP A 242 -6.88 7.84 2.19
C TRP A 242 -7.97 7.30 3.10
N HIS A 243 -8.80 6.36 2.62
CA HIS A 243 -9.78 5.65 3.43
C HIS A 243 -9.11 5.02 4.65
N HIS A 244 -8.01 4.29 4.44
CA HIS A 244 -7.25 3.69 5.54
C HIS A 244 -6.69 4.73 6.51
N ALA A 245 -6.16 5.83 5.98
CA ALA A 245 -5.64 6.93 6.79
C ALA A 245 -6.74 7.52 7.70
N PHE A 246 -7.94 7.77 7.18
CA PHE A 246 -9.05 8.31 7.95
C PHE A 246 -9.65 7.30 8.92
N ALA A 247 -9.81 6.04 8.50
CA ALA A 247 -10.36 4.98 9.34
C ALA A 247 -9.55 4.75 10.62
N TRP A 248 -8.22 4.89 10.54
CA TRP A 248 -7.30 4.68 11.65
C TRP A 248 -6.73 5.97 12.24
N ALA A 249 -7.20 7.13 11.79
CA ALA A 249 -6.77 8.41 12.33
C ALA A 249 -7.36 8.61 13.74
N PRO A 250 -6.55 9.07 14.71
CA PRO A 250 -7.12 9.64 15.92
C PRO A 250 -7.91 10.91 15.57
N TRP A 251 -8.90 11.26 16.38
CA TRP A 251 -9.85 12.34 16.09
C TRP A 251 -9.15 13.68 15.78
N TRP A 252 -8.04 13.98 16.45
CA TRP A 252 -7.26 15.21 16.24
C TRP A 252 -6.51 15.25 14.91
N ALA A 253 -6.24 14.10 14.28
CA ALA A 253 -5.54 14.03 13.00
C ALA A 253 -6.48 14.17 11.79
N VAL A 254 -7.80 14.07 12.00
CA VAL A 254 -8.80 14.12 10.92
C VAL A 254 -8.76 15.48 10.19
N LEU A 255 -8.78 16.60 10.93
CA LEU A 255 -8.74 17.94 10.32
C LEU A 255 -7.41 18.19 9.54
N PRO A 256 -6.22 17.89 10.10
CA PRO A 256 -4.97 17.93 9.33
C PRO A 256 -5.00 17.05 8.07
N LEU A 257 -5.56 15.85 8.13
CA LEU A 257 -5.67 14.96 6.96
C LEU A 257 -6.57 15.56 5.88
N ILE A 258 -7.70 16.16 6.26
CA ILE A 258 -8.60 16.86 5.32
C ILE A 258 -7.85 18.01 4.63
N ALA A 259 -7.14 18.84 5.40
CA ALA A 259 -6.34 19.95 4.86
C ALA A 259 -5.21 19.47 3.93
N LEU A 260 -4.68 18.27 4.15
CA LEU A 260 -3.61 17.70 3.33
C LEU A 260 -4.08 17.14 1.99
N ILE A 261 -5.38 16.83 1.82
CA ILE A 261 -5.92 16.32 0.55
C ILE A 261 -5.66 17.28 -0.63
N PRO A 262 -6.09 18.56 -0.61
CA PRO A 262 -5.89 19.47 -1.74
C PRO A 262 -4.40 19.70 -2.02
N LEU A 263 -3.57 19.83 -0.97
CA LEU A 263 -2.12 19.97 -1.11
C LEU A 263 -1.50 18.74 -1.77
N SER A 264 -1.89 17.54 -1.34
CA SER A 264 -1.44 16.27 -1.94
C SER A 264 -1.84 16.18 -3.40
N VAL A 265 -3.06 16.56 -3.77
CA VAL A 265 -3.52 16.55 -5.17
C VAL A 265 -2.71 17.54 -6.01
N ALA A 266 -2.52 18.78 -5.54
CA ALA A 266 -1.77 19.80 -6.25
C ALA A 266 -0.33 19.35 -6.55
N VAL A 267 0.40 18.90 -5.53
CA VAL A 267 1.78 18.41 -5.68
C VAL A 267 1.85 17.23 -6.64
N ARG A 268 0.91 16.29 -6.55
CA ARG A 268 0.90 15.08 -7.39
C ARG A 268 0.54 15.35 -8.83
N VAL A 269 -0.43 16.23 -9.09
CA VAL A 269 -0.77 16.64 -10.45
C VAL A 269 0.45 17.23 -11.14
N VAL A 270 1.16 18.16 -10.49
CA VAL A 270 2.42 18.73 -11.01
C VAL A 270 3.45 17.64 -11.27
N ALA A 271 3.67 16.74 -10.31
CA ALA A 271 4.61 15.63 -10.47
C ALA A 271 4.23 14.70 -11.63
N ARG A 272 2.95 14.36 -11.81
CA ARG A 272 2.47 13.48 -12.90
C ARG A 272 2.58 14.14 -14.28
N LEU A 273 2.37 15.45 -14.37
CA LEU A 273 2.61 16.20 -15.60
C LEU A 273 4.11 16.24 -15.94
N ALA A 274 4.98 16.49 -14.95
CA ALA A 274 6.43 16.43 -15.13
C ALA A 274 6.92 15.03 -15.55
N GLN A 275 6.24 13.97 -15.10
CA GLN A 275 6.50 12.58 -15.49
C GLN A 275 5.87 12.18 -16.84
N ASN A 276 5.23 13.11 -17.55
CA ASN A 276 4.53 12.88 -18.81
C ASN A 276 3.48 11.74 -18.73
N VAL A 277 2.75 11.66 -17.61
CA VAL A 277 1.67 10.68 -17.40
C VAL A 277 0.32 11.38 -17.14
N PRO A 278 -0.23 12.11 -18.13
CA PRO A 278 -1.39 13.00 -17.95
C PRO A 278 -2.65 12.24 -17.49
N ARG A 279 -2.84 10.98 -17.89
CA ARG A 279 -3.97 10.16 -17.41
C ARG A 279 -3.93 9.94 -15.89
N ARG A 280 -2.74 9.80 -15.30
CA ARG A 280 -2.59 9.69 -13.84
C ARG A 280 -2.84 11.02 -13.17
N ALA A 281 -2.45 12.14 -13.79
CA ALA A 281 -2.77 13.48 -13.28
C ALA A 281 -4.30 13.69 -13.19
N LEU A 282 -5.04 13.35 -14.26
CA LEU A 282 -6.51 13.37 -14.24
C LEU A 282 -7.09 12.47 -13.16
N ALA A 283 -6.51 11.27 -12.97
CA ALA A 283 -6.92 10.36 -11.91
C ALA A 283 -6.63 10.90 -10.49
N GLU A 284 -5.66 11.79 -10.28
CA GLU A 284 -5.42 12.44 -8.98
C GLU A 284 -6.50 13.50 -8.68
N VAL A 285 -6.97 14.21 -9.71
CA VAL A 285 -8.04 15.22 -9.58
C VAL A 285 -9.37 14.59 -9.15
N THR A 286 -9.64 13.34 -9.55
CA THR A 286 -10.88 12.64 -9.16
C THR A 286 -10.86 12.10 -7.72
N VAL A 287 -9.69 11.97 -7.09
CA VAL A 287 -9.54 11.35 -5.76
C VAL A 287 -10.38 12.04 -4.68
N PRO A 288 -10.37 13.39 -4.51
CA PRO A 288 -11.17 14.04 -3.48
C PRO A 288 -12.67 13.79 -3.63
N PHE A 289 -13.19 13.81 -4.86
CA PHE A 289 -14.60 13.58 -5.13
C PHE A 289 -15.01 12.13 -4.83
N LEU A 290 -14.19 11.16 -5.23
CA LEU A 290 -14.41 9.76 -4.90
C LEU A 290 -14.29 9.49 -3.40
N LEU A 291 -13.40 10.20 -2.71
CA LEU A 291 -13.25 10.09 -1.27
C LEU A 291 -14.45 10.66 -0.52
N MET A 292 -14.98 11.81 -0.95
CA MET A 292 -16.21 12.39 -0.40
C MET A 292 -17.40 11.44 -0.56
N ALA A 293 -17.54 10.82 -1.74
CA ALA A 293 -18.57 9.81 -1.97
C ALA A 293 -18.45 8.59 -1.04
N ARG A 294 -17.25 8.30 -0.52
CA ARG A 294 -16.99 7.20 0.43
C ARG A 294 -16.94 7.62 1.89
N ALA A 295 -17.24 8.87 2.22
CA ALA A 295 -17.25 9.32 3.61
C ALA A 295 -18.13 8.46 4.54
N PRO A 296 -19.34 7.98 4.11
CA PRO A 296 -20.15 7.08 4.94
C PRO A 296 -19.46 5.73 5.22
N ASP A 297 -18.78 5.17 4.20
CA ASP A 297 -18.06 3.92 4.36
C ASP A 297 -16.88 4.09 5.33
N ILE A 298 -16.12 5.18 5.21
CA ILE A 298 -15.03 5.49 6.13
C ILE A 298 -15.53 5.61 7.58
N ALA A 299 -16.67 6.26 7.78
CA ALA A 299 -17.27 6.37 9.11
C ALA A 299 -17.69 5.00 9.67
N ARG A 300 -18.28 4.15 8.82
CA ARG A 300 -18.67 2.77 9.18
C ARG A 300 -17.44 1.94 9.56
N THR A 301 -16.39 2.00 8.75
CA THR A 301 -15.09 1.37 9.03
C THR A 301 -14.54 1.81 10.38
N ALA A 302 -14.47 3.12 10.62
CA ALA A 302 -13.94 3.69 11.86
C ALA A 302 -14.78 3.30 13.09
N ALA A 303 -16.11 3.18 12.94
CA ALA A 303 -17.01 2.71 13.99
C ALA A 303 -16.76 1.22 14.31
N ALA A 304 -16.70 0.37 13.28
CA ALA A 304 -16.44 -1.06 13.44
C ALA A 304 -15.12 -1.33 14.18
N HIS A 305 -14.07 -0.53 13.92
CA HIS A 305 -12.79 -0.65 14.65
C HIS A 305 -12.93 -0.37 16.16
N ARG A 306 -13.82 0.56 16.54
CA ARG A 306 -14.03 0.91 17.95
C ARG A 306 -14.86 -0.16 18.65
N GLU A 307 -15.81 -0.78 17.96
CA GLU A 307 -16.67 -1.84 18.50
C GLU A 307 -15.90 -3.13 18.79
N VAL A 308 -14.98 -3.51 17.90
CA VAL A 308 -14.16 -4.73 18.04
C VAL A 308 -13.23 -4.68 19.27
N GLY A 309 -13.04 -3.49 19.88
CA GLY A 309 -12.34 -3.32 21.15
C GLY A 309 -10.85 -3.63 21.06
N ALA A 310 -10.01 -2.60 21.03
CA ALA A 310 -8.56 -2.81 21.07
C ALA A 310 -8.16 -3.42 22.43
N THR A 311 -7.63 -4.65 22.42
CA THR A 311 -7.19 -5.35 23.64
C THR A 311 -5.80 -4.89 24.08
N GLY A 312 -5.05 -4.20 23.21
CA GLY A 312 -3.75 -3.61 23.54
C GLY A 312 -3.13 -2.83 22.39
N PRO A 313 -2.01 -2.12 22.64
CA PRO A 313 -1.26 -1.45 21.60
C PRO A 313 -0.58 -2.47 20.67
N ILE A 314 -0.64 -2.20 19.37
CA ILE A 314 0.12 -2.96 18.36
C ILE A 314 1.62 -2.68 18.55
N GLU A 315 2.44 -3.72 18.46
CA GLU A 315 3.88 -3.62 18.64
C GLU A 315 4.53 -2.62 17.66
N ASP A 316 5.38 -1.75 18.20
CA ASP A 316 6.00 -0.68 17.41
C ASP A 316 6.86 -1.17 16.24
N ARG A 317 7.46 -2.37 16.36
CA ARG A 317 8.27 -2.99 15.30
C ARG A 317 7.48 -3.30 14.02
N LEU A 318 6.15 -3.43 14.12
CA LEU A 318 5.29 -3.73 12.99
C LEU A 318 5.01 -2.49 12.13
N PHE A 319 5.23 -1.28 12.66
CA PHE A 319 5.02 -0.04 11.94
C PHE A 319 6.29 0.42 11.19
N ALA A 320 6.06 1.06 10.06
CA ALA A 320 7.13 1.68 9.29
C ALA A 320 7.62 2.96 9.98
N GLY A 321 8.93 3.06 10.15
CA GLY A 321 9.57 4.29 10.61
C GLY A 321 9.44 5.42 9.57
N PRO A 322 9.52 6.71 9.97
CA PRO A 322 9.38 7.84 9.05
C PRO A 322 10.34 7.79 7.85
N ALA A 323 11.60 7.39 8.08
CA ALA A 323 12.60 7.25 7.02
C ALA A 323 12.21 6.18 5.99
N GLN A 324 11.71 5.03 6.44
CA GLN A 324 11.23 3.96 5.56
C GLN A 324 10.02 4.40 4.74
N VAL A 325 9.10 5.15 5.34
CA VAL A 325 7.93 5.70 4.64
C VAL A 325 8.38 6.70 3.57
N VAL A 326 9.30 7.60 3.89
CA VAL A 326 9.84 8.58 2.93
C VAL A 326 10.54 7.87 1.78
N ASP A 327 11.39 6.88 2.08
CA ASP A 327 12.08 6.10 1.04
C ASP A 327 11.10 5.32 0.17
N ALA A 328 10.12 4.63 0.76
CA ALA A 328 9.10 3.91 0.01
C ALA A 328 8.23 4.82 -0.87
N VAL A 329 7.86 6.01 -0.38
CA VAL A 329 7.16 7.02 -1.17
C VAL A 329 8.07 7.52 -2.29
N ARG A 330 9.33 7.82 -2.01
CA ARG A 330 10.31 8.23 -3.02
C ARG A 330 10.46 7.17 -4.11
N GLN A 331 10.67 5.91 -3.75
CA GLN A 331 10.79 4.80 -4.70
C GLN A 331 9.49 4.59 -5.51
N ARG A 332 8.32 4.76 -4.90
CA ARG A 332 7.05 4.60 -5.62
C ARG A 332 6.76 5.76 -6.57
N GLU A 333 7.06 6.98 -6.16
CA GLU A 333 6.78 8.19 -6.93
C GLU A 333 7.85 8.49 -7.97
N LEU A 334 9.12 8.32 -7.61
CA LEU A 334 10.28 8.63 -8.45
C LEU A 334 10.94 7.38 -9.03
N GLY A 335 10.69 6.17 -8.54
CA GLY A 335 11.45 4.98 -8.94
C GLY A 335 11.38 4.64 -10.43
N THR A 336 10.30 5.00 -11.15
CA THR A 336 10.29 4.87 -12.62
C THR A 336 11.21 5.87 -13.29
N PHE A 337 11.29 7.09 -12.75
CA PHE A 337 12.23 8.12 -13.20
C PHE A 337 13.66 7.74 -12.82
N ASP A 338 13.89 7.28 -11.59
CA ASP A 338 15.20 6.87 -11.08
C ASP A 338 15.71 5.61 -11.78
N ARG A 339 14.87 4.61 -12.11
CA ARG A 339 15.29 3.45 -12.93
C ARG A 339 15.66 3.86 -14.36
N THR A 340 14.93 4.79 -14.97
CA THR A 340 15.25 5.33 -16.31
C THR A 340 16.48 6.22 -16.29
N ARG A 341 16.69 6.97 -15.20
CA ARG A 341 17.88 7.77 -14.96
C ARG A 341 19.08 6.92 -14.59
N ALA A 342 18.88 5.79 -13.91
CA ALA A 342 19.91 4.82 -13.55
C ALA A 342 20.36 4.00 -14.76
N SER A 343 19.44 3.62 -15.66
CA SER A 343 19.81 3.01 -16.94
C SER A 343 20.51 3.98 -17.88
N ARG A 344 20.29 5.29 -17.67
CA ARG A 344 21.03 6.40 -18.31
C ARG A 344 22.08 7.01 -17.39
N ALA A 345 22.46 6.31 -16.31
CA ALA A 345 23.40 6.86 -15.36
C ALA A 345 24.73 7.05 -16.10
N PRO A 346 25.32 8.26 -16.04
CA PRO A 346 26.63 8.47 -16.61
C PRO A 346 27.62 7.49 -15.98
N SER A 347 28.61 7.04 -16.75
CA SER A 347 29.67 6.19 -16.21
C SER A 347 30.34 6.86 -15.00
N GLU A 348 30.98 6.07 -14.14
CA GLU A 348 31.67 6.59 -12.94
C GLU A 348 32.64 7.74 -13.26
N MET A 349 33.24 7.73 -14.46
CA MET A 349 34.07 8.82 -14.97
C MET A 349 33.29 10.13 -15.15
N VAL A 350 32.10 10.08 -15.75
CA VAL A 350 31.27 11.27 -15.96
C VAL A 350 30.68 11.79 -14.64
N LYS A 351 30.40 10.89 -13.67
CA LYS A 351 30.03 11.32 -12.31
C LYS A 351 31.16 12.11 -11.64
N ALA A 352 32.39 11.60 -11.71
CA ALA A 352 33.55 12.30 -11.15
C ALA A 352 33.78 13.67 -11.80
N GLU A 353 33.57 13.80 -13.12
CA GLU A 353 33.65 15.08 -13.81
C GLU A 353 32.54 16.06 -13.40
N LEU A 354 31.31 15.56 -13.21
CA LEU A 354 30.18 16.37 -12.74
C LEU A 354 30.38 16.86 -11.30
N ASP A 355 30.92 16.02 -10.41
CA ASP A 355 31.24 16.40 -9.04
C ASP A 355 32.36 17.45 -8.99
N ALA A 356 33.39 17.28 -9.83
CA ALA A 356 34.43 18.29 -9.99
C ALA A 356 33.88 19.61 -10.56
N ALA A 357 32.95 19.54 -11.52
CA ALA A 357 32.28 20.73 -12.06
C ALA A 357 31.38 21.42 -11.02
N ALA A 358 30.62 20.65 -10.24
CA ALA A 358 29.78 21.18 -9.17
C ALA A 358 30.61 21.81 -8.06
N ALA A 359 31.76 21.24 -7.70
CA ALA A 359 32.70 21.83 -6.75
C ALA A 359 33.25 23.18 -7.27
N ARG A 360 33.65 23.24 -8.55
CA ARG A 360 34.07 24.50 -9.20
C ARG A 360 32.96 25.55 -9.22
N GLN A 361 31.73 25.13 -9.50
CA GLN A 361 30.57 26.05 -9.55
C GLN A 361 30.17 26.57 -8.17
N ARG A 362 30.27 25.75 -7.12
CA ARG A 362 30.06 26.19 -5.73
C ARG A 362 31.13 27.19 -5.30
N LEU A 363 32.39 26.91 -5.66
CA LEU A 363 33.50 27.82 -5.39
C LEU A 363 33.32 29.15 -6.12
N SER A 364 32.96 29.13 -7.40
CA SER A 364 32.74 30.36 -8.16
C SER A 364 31.55 31.15 -7.61
N LEU A 365 30.43 30.49 -7.30
CA LEU A 365 29.26 31.14 -6.68
C LEU A 365 29.63 31.77 -5.33
N PHE A 366 30.34 31.05 -4.47
CA PHE A 366 30.80 31.57 -3.18
C PHE A 366 31.72 32.77 -3.35
N THR A 367 32.65 32.71 -4.30
CA THR A 367 33.59 33.80 -4.61
C THR A 367 32.84 35.03 -5.12
N THR A 368 31.88 34.85 -6.02
CA THR A 368 31.04 35.94 -6.54
C THR A 368 30.23 36.59 -5.43
N ILE A 369 29.57 35.78 -4.57
CA ILE A 369 28.81 36.30 -3.42
C ILE A 369 29.74 37.11 -2.50
N LEU A 370 30.93 36.59 -2.19
CA LEU A 370 31.90 37.25 -1.34
C LEU A 370 32.37 38.59 -1.94
N LEU A 371 32.72 38.60 -3.23
CA LEU A 371 33.15 39.82 -3.94
C LEU A 371 32.02 40.84 -4.03
N SER A 372 30.79 40.42 -4.32
CA SER A 372 29.62 41.31 -4.32
C SER A 372 29.35 41.88 -2.94
N ALA A 373 29.46 41.08 -1.88
CA ALA A 373 29.31 41.55 -0.50
C ALA A 373 30.41 42.54 -0.12
N ALA A 374 31.67 42.26 -0.48
CA ALA A 374 32.79 43.16 -0.23
C ALA A 374 32.67 44.49 -0.99
N ALA A 375 32.25 44.45 -2.27
CA ALA A 375 31.99 45.64 -3.07
C ALA A 375 30.83 46.46 -2.49
N SER A 376 29.75 45.79 -2.07
CA SER A 376 28.61 46.43 -1.41
C SER A 376 29.00 47.07 -0.08
N ALA A 377 29.85 46.42 0.71
CA ALA A 377 30.39 46.97 1.95
C ALA A 377 31.32 48.16 1.69
N ALA A 378 32.15 48.12 0.63
CA ALA A 378 33.04 49.22 0.27
C ALA A 378 32.27 50.47 -0.22
N VAL A 379 31.22 50.30 -1.02
CA VAL A 379 30.33 51.39 -1.46
C VAL A 379 29.45 51.86 -0.30
N GLY A 380 29.02 50.93 0.56
CA GLY A 380 28.23 51.19 1.76
C GLY A 380 29.01 51.80 2.92
N LEU A 381 30.34 51.84 2.84
CA LEU A 381 31.20 52.25 3.95
C LEU A 381 30.97 53.71 4.34
N ASP A 382 30.67 54.56 3.36
CA ASP A 382 30.37 55.98 3.59
C ASP A 382 29.00 56.17 4.25
N TYR A 383 28.02 55.32 3.91
CA TYR A 383 26.71 55.28 4.56
C TYR A 383 26.81 54.78 6.01
N ILE A 384 27.59 53.72 6.26
CA ILE A 384 27.83 53.18 7.60
C ILE A 384 28.60 54.20 8.46
N ARG A 385 29.62 54.87 7.91
CA ARG A 385 30.35 55.94 8.59
C ARG A 385 29.45 57.13 8.92
N ALA A 386 28.56 57.54 8.02
CA ALA A 386 27.59 58.60 8.26
C ALA A 386 26.62 58.22 9.41
N LEU A 387 26.12 56.98 9.41
CA LEU A 387 25.23 56.46 10.45
C LEU A 387 25.90 56.41 11.83
N VAL A 388 27.15 55.90 11.91
CA VAL A 388 27.94 55.83 13.15
C VAL A 388 28.32 57.21 13.66
N ALA A 389 28.52 58.19 12.77
CA ALA A 389 28.79 59.58 13.12
C ALA A 389 27.52 60.39 13.49
N GLY A 390 26.34 59.75 13.53
CA GLY A 390 25.06 60.40 13.84
C GLY A 390 24.58 61.39 12.78
N LYS A 391 25.11 61.32 11.55
CA LYS A 391 24.73 62.20 10.44
C LYS A 391 23.58 61.58 9.64
N MET A 392 22.60 62.41 9.27
CA MET A 392 21.52 61.98 8.38
C MET A 392 22.08 61.53 7.04
N VAL A 393 21.65 60.34 6.61
CA VAL A 393 21.93 59.81 5.27
C VAL A 393 20.95 60.45 4.30
N ALA A 394 21.40 61.43 3.51
CA ALA A 394 20.60 62.06 2.46
C ALA A 394 21.17 61.69 1.08
N GLY A 395 20.30 61.34 0.13
CA GLY A 395 20.68 61.02 -1.25
C GLY A 395 19.55 61.32 -2.24
N PRO A 396 19.83 61.47 -3.54
CA PRO A 396 18.90 62.02 -4.53
C PRO A 396 17.59 61.22 -4.74
N GLY A 397 17.49 60.00 -4.20
CA GLY A 397 16.30 59.14 -4.29
C GLY A 397 15.75 58.66 -2.93
N ILE A 398 16.31 59.12 -1.81
CA ILE A 398 15.79 58.83 -0.47
C ILE A 398 15.23 60.14 0.07
N GLY A 399 13.90 60.29 0.01
CA GLY A 399 13.23 61.49 0.50
C GLY A 399 13.59 61.76 1.97
N SER A 400 13.92 63.02 2.28
CA SER A 400 14.08 63.46 3.66
C SER A 400 12.74 63.32 4.39
N THR A 401 12.71 62.53 5.44
CA THR A 401 11.58 62.53 6.37
C THR A 401 11.79 63.67 7.35
N ASP A 402 11.50 64.88 6.90
CA ASP A 402 11.21 65.98 7.83
C ASP A 402 9.87 65.68 8.50
N LEU A 403 9.93 65.10 9.69
CA LEU A 403 8.87 65.25 10.68
C LEU A 403 9.42 66.19 11.75
N THR A 404 9.22 67.49 11.53
CA THR A 404 9.23 68.47 12.62
C THR A 404 8.07 68.12 13.55
N LEU A 405 8.38 67.50 14.68
CA LEU A 405 7.46 67.42 15.82
C LEU A 405 7.37 68.82 16.40
N GLU A 406 6.36 69.58 16.00
CA GLU A 406 5.93 70.77 16.74
C GLU A 406 5.29 70.32 18.06
N THR A 407 5.91 70.73 19.17
CA THR A 407 5.39 70.65 20.55
C THR A 407 4.38 71.74 20.82
#